data_AF-A0AA88NHH4-F1
#
_entry.id   AF-A0AA88NHH4-F1
#
_cell.length_a   1.000
_cell.length_b   1.000
_cell.length_c   1.000
_cell.angle_alpha   90.00
_cell.angle_beta   90.00
_cell.angle_gamma   90.00
#
_symmetry.space_group_name_H-M   'P 1'
#
loop_
_entity.id
_entity.type
_entity.pdbx_description
1 polymer ?
#
loop_
_entity_poly.entity_id
_entity_poly.type
_entity_poly.pdbx_seq_one_letter_code
_entity_poly.pdbx_strand_id
1 'polypeptide(L)'
;MPPSKNGFVLLVVNIFSLVSGDGVSVTGSDPADKRTQSPSLSPATTKSASDSFVPLSLLSSFAEDPDMSDYCSELLGVFGQRYVAHVNCLVPAARPVKVCQNCFSSYGGLVSVYSNISTELGPGNVSCRDNLLRMDRLMLVYLLYSNSLDVWTKSKCQHCVTDKFQGLTNSTLYFMAILNQTLTCFEKYKQGNHSEICKNCNSSYKGLNELYSRMEKNQSLCIDIEDAMNMTRRLWSTDFNCYVPHKETVPIIAVSSFMLFLPIIFYLSSFLHSEQKKRKLIHPKRAKSYSSLMNIQDKLN
;
A
#
# COMPACT_ATOMS: atom_id res chain seq x y z
N MET A 1 14.98 -63.79 -10.24
CA MET A 1 14.28 -62.67 -10.90
C MET A 1 14.23 -61.51 -9.90
N PRO A 2 14.60 -60.28 -10.30
CA PRO A 2 15.25 -59.28 -9.45
C PRO A 2 14.27 -58.40 -8.66
N PRO A 3 14.73 -57.73 -7.58
CA PRO A 3 14.05 -56.56 -7.04
C PRO A 3 14.47 -55.26 -7.76
N SER A 4 13.47 -54.38 -7.83
CA SER A 4 13.36 -53.09 -8.50
C SER A 4 14.43 -52.06 -8.13
N LYS A 5 14.79 -51.25 -9.14
CA LYS A 5 15.79 -50.18 -9.12
C LYS A 5 15.33 -48.94 -8.35
N ASN A 6 16.26 -48.35 -7.62
CA ASN A 6 16.23 -46.96 -7.15
C ASN A 6 16.23 -45.99 -8.34
N GLY A 7 15.29 -45.04 -8.36
CA GLY A 7 15.31 -43.86 -9.21
C GLY A 7 15.47 -42.61 -8.34
N PHE A 8 16.71 -42.15 -8.15
CA PHE A 8 16.99 -40.83 -7.59
C PHE A 8 17.08 -39.86 -8.77
N VAL A 9 16.06 -39.00 -8.93
CA VAL A 9 16.02 -37.96 -9.96
C VAL A 9 16.95 -36.82 -9.53
N LEU A 10 18.05 -36.65 -10.26
CA LEU A 10 18.92 -35.49 -10.18
C LEU A 10 18.26 -34.34 -10.96
N LEU A 11 17.66 -33.39 -10.23
CA LEU A 11 17.29 -32.08 -10.76
C LEU A 11 18.56 -31.25 -10.96
N VAL A 12 19.09 -31.25 -12.18
CA VAL A 12 20.13 -30.31 -12.61
C VAL A 12 19.43 -28.99 -12.94
N VAL A 13 19.44 -28.03 -12.02
CA VAL A 13 19.08 -26.64 -12.33
C VAL A 13 20.33 -25.96 -12.87
N ASN A 14 20.37 -25.83 -14.19
CA ASN A 14 21.42 -25.14 -14.94
C ASN A 14 21.15 -23.63 -14.88
N ILE A 15 21.73 -22.93 -13.90
CA ILE A 15 21.66 -21.47 -13.82
C ILE A 15 22.99 -20.93 -14.34
N PHE A 16 23.10 -20.76 -15.66
CA PHE A 16 23.86 -19.69 -16.30
C PHE A 16 23.56 -19.74 -17.80
N SER A 17 23.01 -18.62 -18.32
CA SER A 17 22.99 -18.14 -19.72
C SER A 17 21.57 -17.78 -20.17
N LEU A 18 21.23 -16.50 -20.06
CA LEU A 18 20.48 -15.73 -21.05
C LEU A 18 20.63 -14.23 -20.71
N VAL A 19 21.82 -13.72 -21.01
CA VAL A 19 22.09 -12.32 -21.32
C VAL A 19 22.43 -12.28 -22.80
N SER A 20 21.77 -11.38 -23.53
CA SER A 20 22.02 -10.87 -24.89
C SER A 20 21.41 -11.59 -26.11
N GLY A 21 20.78 -10.75 -26.96
CA GLY A 21 20.24 -10.99 -28.32
C GLY A 21 18.72 -10.78 -28.36
N ASP A 22 18.10 -9.90 -29.15
CA ASP A 22 18.55 -9.02 -30.22
C ASP A 22 17.55 -7.86 -30.37
N GLY A 23 18.06 -6.74 -30.91
CA GLY A 23 17.24 -5.60 -31.30
C GLY A 23 16.39 -5.89 -32.54
N VAL A 24 15.18 -5.35 -32.54
CA VAL A 24 14.40 -5.15 -33.76
C VAL A 24 14.20 -3.66 -33.92
N SER A 25 14.82 -3.12 -34.96
CA SER A 25 14.54 -1.81 -35.52
C SER A 25 13.23 -1.87 -36.31
N VAL A 26 12.37 -0.87 -36.11
CA VAL A 26 11.41 -0.46 -37.13
C VAL A 26 11.52 1.05 -37.23
N THR A 27 12.29 1.51 -38.21
CA THR A 27 12.27 2.87 -38.75
C THR A 27 11.50 2.87 -40.06
N GLY A 28 10.76 3.96 -40.30
CA GLY A 28 10.03 4.23 -41.55
C GLY A 28 8.84 5.17 -41.29
N SER A 29 9.05 6.44 -40.92
CA SER A 29 9.29 7.60 -41.80
C SER A 29 8.00 8.41 -42.09
N ASP A 30 7.92 9.63 -41.55
CA ASP A 30 7.04 10.74 -41.98
C ASP A 30 7.39 11.23 -43.41
N PRO A 31 6.57 12.09 -44.06
CA PRO A 31 6.69 13.55 -43.83
C PRO A 31 5.39 14.38 -43.89
N ALA A 32 5.33 15.37 -42.99
CA ALA A 32 4.82 16.75 -43.08
C ALA A 32 3.90 17.20 -44.25
N ASP A 33 2.80 17.93 -43.93
CA ASP A 33 2.70 19.40 -43.99
C ASP A 33 1.25 19.92 -44.25
N LYS A 34 1.00 21.17 -43.80
CA LYS A 34 -0.09 22.13 -44.12
C LYS A 34 -1.42 22.15 -43.35
N ARG A 35 -1.44 23.09 -42.38
CA ARG A 35 -2.42 24.19 -42.22
C ARG A 35 -3.44 24.34 -43.36
N THR A 36 -4.74 24.47 -43.03
CA THR A 36 -5.63 25.63 -43.33
C THR A 36 -7.13 25.25 -43.39
N GLN A 37 -7.95 26.07 -42.71
CA GLN A 37 -9.39 26.39 -42.93
C GLN A 37 -10.51 25.44 -42.50
N SER A 38 -11.35 25.96 -41.59
CA SER A 38 -12.77 25.65 -41.43
C SER A 38 -13.56 25.76 -42.75
N PRO A 39 -14.72 25.10 -42.80
CA PRO A 39 -15.90 25.69 -43.40
C PRO A 39 -17.05 25.82 -42.38
N SER A 40 -17.54 27.06 -42.30
CA SER A 40 -18.86 27.44 -41.83
C SER A 40 -19.97 26.65 -42.52
N LEU A 41 -20.99 26.22 -41.79
CA LEU A 41 -22.33 26.01 -42.31
C LEU A 41 -23.36 26.51 -41.28
N SER A 42 -24.16 27.48 -41.70
CA SER A 42 -25.20 28.16 -40.90
C SER A 42 -26.50 27.32 -40.85
N PRO A 43 -27.60 27.77 -40.19
CA PRO A 43 -28.37 26.94 -39.27
C PRO A 43 -29.64 26.38 -39.91
N ALA A 44 -29.90 25.09 -39.68
CA ALA A 44 -31.21 24.51 -39.96
C ALA A 44 -32.14 24.69 -38.76
N THR A 45 -33.18 25.49 -39.00
CA THR A 45 -34.33 25.72 -38.13
C THR A 45 -35.08 24.42 -37.87
N THR A 46 -35.12 23.95 -36.63
CA THR A 46 -36.06 22.91 -36.20
C THR A 46 -36.95 23.43 -35.08
N LYS A 47 -38.25 23.30 -35.35
CA LYS A 47 -39.38 23.85 -34.62
C LYS A 47 -39.52 23.26 -33.22
N SER A 48 -39.91 24.15 -32.32
CA SER A 48 -40.44 23.91 -30.98
C SER A 48 -41.42 22.72 -30.94
N ALA A 49 -41.12 21.76 -30.06
CA ALA A 49 -42.05 20.74 -29.61
C ALA A 49 -42.17 20.89 -28.09
N SER A 50 -43.28 21.52 -27.69
CA SER A 50 -43.97 21.43 -26.39
C SER A 50 -43.12 21.00 -25.19
N ASP A 51 -42.57 21.98 -24.49
CA ASP A 51 -42.25 21.83 -23.08
C ASP A 51 -43.55 21.59 -22.31
N SER A 52 -43.74 20.35 -21.86
CA SER A 52 -44.64 20.05 -20.74
C SER A 52 -44.05 20.67 -19.49
N PHE A 53 -44.29 21.97 -19.30
CA PHE A 53 -44.03 22.67 -18.06
C PHE A 53 -44.95 22.08 -16.98
N VAL A 54 -44.44 21.12 -16.22
CA VAL A 54 -44.99 20.84 -14.89
C VAL A 54 -44.81 22.13 -14.09
N PRO A 55 -45.89 22.79 -13.64
CA PRO A 55 -45.73 24.02 -12.91
C PRO A 55 -45.08 23.70 -11.56
N LEU A 56 -43.93 24.34 -11.30
CA LEU A 56 -43.14 24.24 -10.06
C LEU A 56 -43.96 24.58 -8.80
N SER A 57 -45.16 25.14 -8.98
CA SER A 57 -46.11 25.53 -7.93
C SER A 57 -46.83 24.37 -7.25
N LEU A 58 -46.67 23.12 -7.71
CA LEU A 58 -47.26 21.92 -7.07
C LEU A 58 -46.30 21.20 -6.11
N LEU A 59 -45.10 21.73 -5.87
CA LEU A 59 -44.08 21.10 -5.02
C LEU A 59 -43.98 21.66 -3.59
N SER A 60 -44.87 22.56 -3.16
CA SER A 60 -44.84 23.06 -1.79
C SER A 60 -46.23 23.34 -1.23
N SER A 61 -46.71 22.42 -0.40
CA SER A 61 -47.03 22.77 0.98
C SER A 61 -47.24 21.47 1.77
N PHE A 62 -46.15 20.79 2.11
CA PHE A 62 -46.20 20.08 3.39
C PHE A 62 -46.39 21.18 4.43
N ALA A 63 -47.43 21.07 5.27
CA ALA A 63 -47.64 22.02 6.34
C ALA A 63 -46.33 22.14 7.13
N GLU A 64 -45.85 23.37 7.33
CA GLU A 64 -44.74 23.61 8.25
C GLU A 64 -45.12 22.96 9.57
N ASP A 65 -44.26 22.07 10.06
CA ASP A 65 -44.49 21.33 11.27
C ASP A 65 -44.62 22.35 12.42
N PRO A 66 -45.80 22.52 13.04
CA PRO A 66 -46.05 23.60 13.98
C PRO A 66 -45.21 23.50 15.27
N ASP A 67 -44.45 22.41 15.43
CA ASP A 67 -43.62 22.11 16.59
C ASP A 67 -42.13 22.46 16.41
N MET A 68 -41.71 23.07 15.29
CA MET A 68 -40.32 23.51 15.12
C MET A 68 -40.12 24.97 15.53
N SER A 69 -39.26 25.21 16.53
CA SER A 69 -38.92 26.59 16.94
C SER A 69 -38.02 27.28 15.90
N ASP A 70 -38.20 28.59 15.74
CA ASP A 70 -37.36 29.43 14.86
C ASP A 70 -35.86 29.24 15.14
N TYR A 71 -35.49 29.07 16.42
CA TYR A 71 -34.13 28.79 16.85
C TYR A 71 -33.58 27.47 16.28
N CYS A 72 -34.38 26.39 16.32
CA CYS A 72 -33.96 25.11 15.75
C CYS A 72 -33.91 25.17 14.22
N SER A 73 -34.80 25.94 13.59
CA SER A 73 -34.77 26.21 12.15
C SER A 73 -33.48 26.90 11.73
N GLU A 74 -33.07 27.93 12.49
CA GLU A 74 -31.82 28.65 12.25
C GLU A 74 -30.61 27.72 12.40
N LEU A 75 -30.53 26.94 13.49
CA LEU A 75 -29.45 25.98 13.69
C LEU A 75 -29.37 24.93 12.57
N LEU A 76 -30.51 24.45 12.08
CA LEU A 76 -30.58 23.53 10.95
C LEU A 76 -30.04 24.19 9.66
N GLY A 77 -30.40 25.44 9.41
CA GLY A 77 -29.86 26.23 8.29
C GLY A 77 -28.35 26.40 8.38
N VAL A 78 -27.83 26.74 9.56
CA VAL A 78 -26.39 26.89 9.81
C VAL A 78 -25.67 25.54 9.65
N PHE A 79 -26.25 24.44 10.15
CA PHE A 79 -25.71 23.09 9.95
C PHE A 79 -25.56 22.78 8.45
N GLY A 80 -26.61 23.05 7.66
CA GLY A 80 -26.58 22.88 6.21
C GLY A 80 -25.44 23.66 5.55
N GLN A 81 -25.28 24.93 5.91
CA GLN A 81 -24.18 25.76 5.39
C GLN A 81 -22.79 25.22 5.76
N ARG A 82 -22.59 24.82 7.01
CA ARG A 82 -21.30 24.25 7.46
C ARG A 82 -21.01 22.90 6.81
N TYR A 83 -22.03 22.06 6.67
CA TYR A 83 -21.90 20.77 6.01
C TYR A 83 -21.51 20.93 4.53
N VAL A 84 -22.18 21.81 3.79
CA VAL A 84 -21.85 22.12 2.39
C VAL A 84 -20.42 22.66 2.28
N ALA A 85 -20.02 23.59 3.15
CA ALA A 85 -18.65 24.10 3.17
C ALA A 85 -17.61 22.99 3.44
N HIS A 86 -17.93 22.04 4.31
CA HIS A 86 -17.06 20.90 4.59
C HIS A 86 -16.93 19.98 3.37
N VAL A 87 -18.05 19.57 2.76
CA VAL A 87 -18.04 18.70 1.58
C VAL A 87 -17.37 19.37 0.38
N ASN A 88 -17.61 20.67 0.16
CA ASN A 88 -16.95 21.46 -0.89
C ASN A 88 -15.43 21.52 -0.71
N CYS A 89 -14.93 21.35 0.51
CA CYS A 89 -13.49 21.19 0.76
C CYS A 89 -13.01 19.75 0.52
N LEU A 90 -13.77 18.75 1.00
CA LEU A 90 -13.38 17.34 0.91
C LEU A 90 -13.23 16.86 -0.55
N VAL A 91 -14.16 17.22 -1.42
CA VAL A 91 -14.21 16.68 -2.79
C VAL A 91 -12.97 17.06 -3.60
N PRO A 92 -12.55 18.35 -3.69
CA PRO A 92 -11.31 18.71 -4.37
C PRO A 92 -10.05 18.19 -3.66
N ALA A 93 -10.10 18.02 -2.33
CA ALA A 93 -8.99 17.50 -1.54
C ALA A 93 -8.87 15.97 -1.57
N ALA A 94 -9.72 15.26 -2.31
CA ALA A 94 -9.67 13.80 -2.42
C ALA A 94 -8.51 13.31 -3.30
N ARG A 95 -8.02 14.13 -4.25
CA ARG A 95 -6.92 13.77 -5.17
C ARG A 95 -6.07 14.99 -5.57
N PRO A 96 -4.77 15.06 -5.20
CA PRO A 96 -4.09 14.22 -4.20
C PRO A 96 -4.70 14.42 -2.80
N VAL A 97 -4.60 13.41 -1.93
CA VAL A 97 -5.32 13.43 -0.65
C VAL A 97 -4.73 14.51 0.28
N LYS A 98 -5.56 15.49 0.64
CA LYS A 98 -5.22 16.66 1.48
C LYS A 98 -6.37 17.03 2.42
N VAL A 99 -7.17 16.04 2.81
CA VAL A 99 -8.44 16.25 3.51
C VAL A 99 -8.23 16.77 4.93
N CYS A 100 -7.22 16.28 5.64
CA CYS A 100 -6.95 16.76 7.00
C CYS A 100 -6.37 18.18 6.97
N GLN A 101 -5.41 18.43 6.09
CA GLN A 101 -4.69 19.70 6.03
C GLN A 101 -5.54 20.86 5.49
N ASN A 102 -6.46 20.59 4.56
CA ASN A 102 -7.24 21.65 3.93
C ASN A 102 -8.60 21.85 4.62
N CYS A 103 -9.18 20.79 5.20
CA CYS A 103 -10.58 20.79 5.63
C CYS A 103 -10.79 20.75 7.14
N PHE A 104 -9.72 20.86 7.95
CA PHE A 104 -9.86 20.87 9.41
C PHE A 104 -10.73 22.00 9.94
N SER A 105 -10.63 23.20 9.36
CA SER A 105 -11.41 24.36 9.81
C SER A 105 -12.90 24.19 9.52
N SER A 106 -13.25 23.72 8.32
CA SER A 106 -14.65 23.46 7.94
C SER A 106 -15.25 22.31 8.76
N TYR A 107 -14.47 21.26 9.02
CA TYR A 107 -14.86 20.18 9.92
C TYR A 107 -15.11 20.70 11.34
N GLY A 108 -14.22 21.53 11.89
CA GLY A 108 -14.39 22.12 13.21
C GLY A 108 -15.66 22.97 13.33
N GLY A 109 -15.99 23.74 12.30
CA GLY A 109 -17.25 24.48 12.22
C GLY A 109 -18.48 23.56 12.22
N LEU A 110 -18.43 22.44 11.49
CA LEU A 110 -19.49 21.43 11.48
C LEU A 110 -19.67 20.77 12.86
N VAL A 111 -18.56 20.39 13.51
CA VAL A 111 -18.56 19.82 14.87
C VAL A 111 -19.16 20.80 15.88
N SER A 112 -18.80 22.08 15.80
CA SER A 112 -19.34 23.11 16.69
C SER A 112 -20.86 23.22 16.56
N VAL A 113 -21.39 23.37 15.35
CA VAL A 113 -22.84 23.55 15.16
C VAL A 113 -23.62 22.29 15.53
N TYR A 114 -23.08 21.11 15.22
CA TYR A 114 -23.69 19.86 15.64
C TYR A 114 -23.70 19.72 17.18
N SER A 115 -22.64 20.15 17.87
CA SER A 115 -22.62 20.22 19.34
C SER A 115 -23.75 21.11 19.84
N ASN A 116 -23.92 22.31 19.28
CA ASN A 116 -25.00 23.23 19.69
C ASN A 116 -26.38 22.58 19.55
N ILE A 117 -26.66 21.90 18.43
CA ILE A 117 -27.92 21.16 18.23
C ILE A 117 -28.10 20.04 19.26
N SER A 118 -27.03 19.30 19.58
CA SER A 118 -27.11 18.07 20.38
C SER A 118 -27.08 18.28 21.89
N THR A 119 -26.45 19.36 22.36
CA THR A 119 -26.18 19.59 23.80
C THR A 119 -26.71 20.90 24.35
N GLU A 120 -26.86 21.95 23.54
CA GLU A 120 -27.22 23.27 24.06
C GLU A 120 -28.74 23.45 24.18
N LEU A 121 -29.16 24.19 25.20
CA LEU A 121 -30.54 24.64 25.37
C LEU A 121 -30.66 26.03 24.75
N GLY A 122 -31.62 26.18 23.84
CA GLY A 122 -31.93 27.44 23.20
C GLY A 122 -32.71 28.41 24.09
N PRO A 123 -33.06 29.60 23.55
CA PRO A 123 -33.96 30.53 24.21
C PRO A 123 -35.25 29.85 24.64
N GLY A 124 -35.69 30.08 25.89
CA GLY A 124 -36.91 29.47 26.43
C GLY A 124 -36.78 27.98 26.79
N ASN A 125 -35.57 27.48 27.06
CA ASN A 125 -35.28 26.06 27.40
C ASN A 125 -35.68 25.06 26.30
N VAL A 126 -35.69 25.49 25.04
CA VAL A 126 -35.99 24.62 23.90
C VAL A 126 -34.76 23.78 23.55
N SER A 127 -34.91 22.45 23.50
CA SER A 127 -33.86 21.55 23.02
C SER A 127 -34.13 21.13 21.57
N CYS A 128 -33.16 21.38 20.68
CA CYS A 128 -33.26 20.97 19.28
C CYS A 128 -32.84 19.51 19.04
N ARG A 129 -32.27 18.85 20.05
CA ARG A 129 -31.69 17.51 19.93
C ARG A 129 -32.71 16.50 19.44
N ASP A 130 -33.81 16.35 20.17
CA ASP A 130 -34.80 15.34 19.83
C ASP A 130 -35.54 15.74 18.55
N ASN A 131 -35.85 17.05 18.39
CA ASN A 131 -36.57 17.58 17.24
C ASN A 131 -35.81 17.40 15.90
N LEU A 132 -34.50 17.67 15.88
CA LEU A 132 -33.69 17.63 14.65
C LEU A 132 -32.92 16.32 14.43
N LEU A 133 -32.60 15.58 15.49
CA LEU A 133 -31.76 14.37 15.37
C LEU A 133 -32.53 13.06 15.50
N ARG A 134 -33.78 13.08 15.99
CA ARG A 134 -34.51 11.85 16.35
C ARG A 134 -35.99 11.79 15.97
N MET A 135 -36.60 12.86 15.48
CA MET A 135 -38.05 12.85 15.18
C MET A 135 -38.42 11.98 14.00
N ASP A 136 -37.55 11.89 13.00
CA ASP A 136 -37.81 11.11 11.80
C ASP A 136 -37.00 9.81 11.76
N ARG A 137 -37.47 8.84 10.96
CA ARG A 137 -36.82 7.53 10.83
C ARG A 137 -35.47 7.60 10.11
N LEU A 138 -35.24 8.60 9.27
CA LEU A 138 -34.02 8.77 8.48
C LEU A 138 -32.89 9.38 9.33
N MET A 139 -33.23 10.26 10.27
CA MET A 139 -32.32 11.02 11.13
C MET A 139 -31.22 11.70 10.31
N LEU A 140 -31.61 12.44 9.27
CA LEU A 140 -30.67 12.87 8.21
C LEU A 140 -29.51 13.70 8.76
N VAL A 141 -29.77 14.65 9.66
CA VAL A 141 -28.73 15.51 10.27
C VAL A 141 -27.69 14.66 11.01
N TYR A 142 -28.15 13.68 11.80
CA TYR A 142 -27.29 12.73 12.49
C TYR A 142 -26.47 11.89 11.49
N LEU A 143 -27.11 11.32 10.46
CA LEU A 143 -26.45 10.50 9.46
C LEU A 143 -25.34 11.26 8.72
N LEU A 144 -25.63 12.49 8.29
CA LEU A 144 -24.66 13.35 7.59
C LEU A 144 -23.46 13.69 8.48
N TYR A 145 -23.72 14.08 9.73
CA TYR A 145 -22.65 14.34 10.70
C TYR A 145 -21.82 13.08 10.98
N SER A 146 -22.48 11.94 11.21
CA SER A 146 -21.82 10.66 11.48
C SER A 146 -20.92 10.24 10.33
N ASN A 147 -21.33 10.44 9.08
CA ASN A 147 -20.50 10.17 7.91
C ASN A 147 -19.26 11.07 7.87
N SER A 148 -19.40 12.36 8.19
CA SER A 148 -18.27 13.29 8.27
C SER A 148 -17.29 12.90 9.40
N LEU A 149 -17.83 12.51 10.56
CA LEU A 149 -17.04 11.99 11.68
C LEU A 149 -16.28 10.71 11.30
N ASP A 150 -16.93 9.83 10.55
CA ASP A 150 -16.34 8.60 10.03
C ASP A 150 -15.17 8.88 9.10
N VAL A 151 -15.33 9.82 8.16
CA VAL A 151 -14.24 10.26 7.27
C VAL A 151 -13.08 10.79 8.11
N TRP A 152 -13.34 11.71 9.05
CA TRP A 152 -12.32 12.27 9.93
C TRP A 152 -11.53 11.20 10.71
N THR A 153 -12.27 10.25 11.29
CA THR A 153 -11.72 9.19 12.16
C THR A 153 -10.94 8.15 11.36
N LYS A 154 -11.49 7.69 10.23
CA LYS A 154 -10.80 6.73 9.32
C LYS A 154 -9.56 7.35 8.69
N SER A 155 -9.59 8.64 8.39
CA SER A 155 -8.44 9.42 7.91
C SER A 155 -7.41 9.73 9.00
N LYS A 156 -7.73 9.43 10.27
CA LYS A 156 -6.91 9.71 11.45
C LYS A 156 -6.44 11.17 11.53
N CYS A 157 -7.29 12.11 11.14
CA CYS A 157 -6.91 13.52 11.05
C CYS A 157 -6.52 14.13 12.41
N GLN A 158 -6.92 13.53 13.53
CA GLN A 158 -6.48 13.92 14.88
C GLN A 158 -4.96 13.88 15.09
N HIS A 159 -4.21 13.09 14.31
CA HIS A 159 -2.75 13.07 14.41
C HIS A 159 -2.06 14.21 13.64
N CYS A 160 -2.78 14.83 12.70
CA CYS A 160 -2.25 15.88 11.83
C CYS A 160 -2.72 17.29 12.18
N VAL A 161 -3.80 17.40 12.96
CA VAL A 161 -4.45 18.65 13.32
C VAL A 161 -4.40 18.83 14.83
N THR A 162 -4.19 20.06 15.29
CA THR A 162 -4.22 20.38 16.72
C THR A 162 -5.63 20.30 17.29
N ASP A 163 -5.71 20.16 18.61
CA ASP A 163 -6.99 20.26 19.30
C ASP A 163 -7.72 21.55 18.95
N LYS A 164 -9.06 21.48 18.93
CA LYS A 164 -9.94 22.60 18.56
C LYS A 164 -9.76 23.11 17.12
N PHE A 165 -9.10 22.35 16.25
CA PHE A 165 -9.02 22.66 14.81
C PHE A 165 -8.33 24.00 14.51
N GLN A 166 -7.34 24.38 15.31
CA GLN A 166 -6.65 25.67 15.19
C GLN A 166 -5.53 25.66 14.13
N GLY A 167 -4.96 24.49 13.83
CA GLY A 167 -3.91 24.37 12.83
C GLY A 167 -3.36 22.95 12.73
N LEU A 168 -2.23 22.81 12.06
CA LEU A 168 -1.53 21.53 11.90
C LEU A 168 -0.56 21.30 13.05
N THR A 169 -0.30 20.04 13.38
CA THR A 169 0.70 19.69 14.37
C THR A 169 2.10 20.01 13.85
N ASN A 170 3.04 20.30 14.76
CA ASN A 170 4.44 20.56 14.41
C ASN A 170 5.06 19.40 13.62
N SER A 171 4.69 18.16 13.95
CA SER A 171 5.16 16.96 13.24
C SER A 171 4.68 16.92 11.79
N THR A 172 3.42 17.26 11.54
CA THR A 172 2.87 17.34 10.18
C THR A 172 3.52 18.47 9.37
N LEU A 173 3.67 19.66 9.96
CA LEU A 173 4.35 20.77 9.31
C LEU A 173 5.80 20.42 8.95
N TYR A 174 6.51 19.76 9.87
CA TYR A 174 7.87 19.29 9.63
C TYR A 174 7.93 18.25 8.50
N PHE A 175 7.04 17.25 8.51
CA PHE A 175 6.95 16.26 7.43
C PHE A 175 6.70 16.93 6.07
N MET A 176 5.74 17.84 6.00
CA MET A 176 5.40 18.54 4.75
C MET A 176 6.55 19.41 4.24
N ALA A 177 7.35 20.01 5.14
CA ALA A 177 8.54 20.76 4.76
C ALA A 177 9.61 19.86 4.12
N ILE A 178 9.91 18.71 4.73
CA ILE A 178 10.88 17.73 4.20
C ILE A 178 10.38 17.11 2.89
N LEU A 179 9.08 16.83 2.80
CA LEU A 179 8.44 16.38 1.57
C LEU A 179 8.60 17.41 0.45
N ASN A 180 8.28 18.68 0.71
CA ASN A 180 8.40 19.75 -0.28
C ASN A 180 9.85 19.92 -0.74
N GLN A 181 10.82 19.86 0.17
CA GLN A 181 12.24 19.86 -0.19
C GLN A 181 12.61 18.69 -1.12
N THR A 182 12.08 17.50 -0.84
CA THR A 182 12.32 16.30 -1.65
C THR A 182 11.71 16.43 -3.04
N LEU A 183 10.45 16.88 -3.14
CA LEU A 183 9.77 17.10 -4.41
C LEU A 183 10.43 18.23 -5.21
N THR A 184 10.92 19.28 -4.56
CA THR A 184 11.68 20.36 -5.20
C THR A 184 12.99 19.81 -5.79
N CYS A 185 13.66 18.89 -5.09
CA CYS A 185 14.82 18.20 -5.65
C CYS A 185 14.44 17.38 -6.89
N PHE A 186 13.33 16.63 -6.84
CA PHE A 186 12.85 15.86 -7.99
C PHE A 186 12.59 16.77 -9.19
N GLU A 187 11.87 17.88 -9.00
CA GLU A 187 11.54 18.81 -10.08
C GLU A 187 12.80 19.44 -10.69
N LYS A 188 13.81 19.77 -9.88
CA LYS A 188 15.09 20.34 -10.34
C LYS A 188 15.82 19.44 -11.34
N TYR A 189 15.77 18.13 -11.14
CA TYR A 189 16.47 17.15 -11.98
C TYR A 189 15.54 16.40 -12.95
N LYS A 190 14.25 16.76 -12.99
CA LYS A 190 13.23 16.11 -13.82
C LYS A 190 13.45 16.24 -15.32
N GLN A 191 14.04 17.35 -15.77
CA GLN A 191 14.39 17.59 -17.18
C GLN A 191 15.70 16.89 -17.57
N GLY A 192 16.47 16.38 -16.60
CA GLY A 192 17.69 15.62 -16.83
C GLY A 192 17.44 14.12 -17.00
N ASN A 193 18.52 13.34 -17.01
CA ASN A 193 18.43 11.88 -17.02
C ASN A 193 17.97 11.37 -15.65
N HIS A 194 17.08 10.38 -15.59
CA HIS A 194 16.56 9.79 -14.34
C HIS A 194 17.67 9.37 -13.35
N SER A 195 18.84 8.96 -13.87
CA SER A 195 20.00 8.62 -13.05
C SER A 195 20.51 9.78 -12.18
N GLU A 196 20.34 11.03 -12.61
CA GLU A 196 20.76 12.21 -11.83
C GLU A 196 19.82 12.47 -10.65
N ILE A 197 18.51 12.26 -10.83
CA ILE A 197 17.51 12.35 -9.75
C ILE A 197 17.89 11.35 -8.65
N CYS A 198 18.14 10.10 -9.02
CA CYS A 198 18.46 9.04 -8.07
C CYS A 198 19.76 9.33 -7.30
N LYS A 199 20.75 9.96 -7.94
CA LYS A 199 22.03 10.29 -7.31
C LYS A 199 21.93 11.52 -6.41
N ASN A 200 21.31 12.58 -6.89
CA ASN A 200 21.32 13.89 -6.23
C ASN A 200 20.23 14.04 -5.17
N CYS A 201 19.08 13.35 -5.32
CA CYS A 201 17.96 13.43 -4.39
C CYS A 201 17.89 12.24 -3.42
N ASN A 202 18.86 11.32 -3.45
CA ASN A 202 18.89 10.13 -2.59
C ASN A 202 18.86 10.48 -1.10
N SER A 203 19.65 11.46 -0.68
CA SER A 203 19.73 11.88 0.72
C SER A 203 18.41 12.47 1.21
N SER A 204 17.79 13.35 0.41
CA SER A 204 16.47 13.93 0.72
C SER A 204 15.39 12.86 0.81
N TYR A 205 15.32 11.95 -0.17
CA TYR A 205 14.35 10.86 -0.16
C TYR A 205 14.55 9.91 1.03
N LYS A 206 15.80 9.54 1.34
CA LYS A 206 16.11 8.71 2.53
C LYS A 206 15.70 9.40 3.82
N GLY A 207 16.03 10.68 3.98
CA GLY A 207 15.63 11.46 5.15
C GLY A 207 14.11 11.52 5.32
N LEU A 208 13.37 11.73 4.23
CA LEU A 208 11.90 11.67 4.23
C LEU A 208 11.39 10.27 4.63
N ASN A 209 11.96 9.21 4.07
CA ASN A 209 11.53 7.84 4.37
C ASN A 209 11.85 7.41 5.82
N GLU A 210 12.97 7.86 6.36
CA GLU A 210 13.35 7.66 7.77
C GLU A 210 12.41 8.42 8.71
N LEU A 211 12.07 9.67 8.37
CA LEU A 211 11.08 10.45 9.11
C LEU A 211 9.71 9.75 9.10
N TYR A 212 9.23 9.34 7.93
CA TYR A 212 7.99 8.57 7.80
C TYR A 212 8.02 7.31 8.67
N SER A 213 9.09 6.51 8.59
CA SER A 213 9.23 5.27 9.38
C SER A 213 9.21 5.53 10.90
N ARG A 214 9.72 6.68 11.35
CA ARG A 214 9.64 7.09 12.76
C ARG A 214 8.21 7.46 13.15
N MET A 215 7.51 8.22 12.31
CA MET A 215 6.12 8.61 12.55
C MET A 215 5.17 7.40 12.55
N GLU A 216 5.43 6.43 11.66
CA GLU A 216 4.71 5.15 11.61
C GLU A 216 4.86 4.37 12.92
N LYS A 217 6.09 4.23 13.44
CA LYS A 217 6.36 3.59 14.73
C LYS A 217 5.67 4.30 15.89
N ASN A 218 5.59 5.62 15.82
CA ASN A 218 4.93 6.44 16.83
C ASN A 218 3.40 6.51 16.64
N GLN A 219 2.85 5.82 15.63
CA GLN A 219 1.42 5.83 15.29
C GLN A 219 0.84 7.24 15.06
N SER A 220 1.65 8.16 14.56
CA SER A 220 1.29 9.58 14.35
C SER A 220 1.03 9.91 12.88
N LEU A 221 0.56 8.94 12.10
CA LEU A 221 0.24 9.13 10.68
C LEU A 221 -1.24 9.48 10.49
N CYS A 222 -1.51 10.35 9.52
CA CYS A 222 -2.83 10.56 8.94
C CYS A 222 -2.80 10.29 7.44
N ILE A 223 -3.98 10.20 6.83
CA ILE A 223 -4.10 9.85 5.41
C ILE A 223 -3.33 10.79 4.47
N ASP A 224 -3.24 12.08 4.78
CA ASP A 224 -2.52 13.06 3.96
C ASP A 224 -1.02 12.73 3.89
N ILE A 225 -0.44 12.25 5.00
CA ILE A 225 0.96 11.85 5.08
C ILE A 225 1.17 10.50 4.37
N GLU A 226 0.26 9.55 4.58
CA GLU A 226 0.31 8.22 3.96
C GLU A 226 0.22 8.32 2.43
N ASP A 227 -0.74 9.08 1.89
CA ASP A 227 -0.90 9.29 0.44
C ASP A 227 0.29 10.03 -0.17
N ALA A 228 0.77 11.09 0.49
CA ALA A 228 1.94 11.84 0.04
C ALA A 228 3.19 10.97 -0.01
N MET A 229 3.43 10.14 1.02
CA MET A 229 4.57 9.22 1.03
C MET A 229 4.41 8.14 -0.04
N ASN A 230 3.21 7.57 -0.20
CA ASN A 230 2.94 6.54 -1.21
C ASN A 230 3.15 7.08 -2.63
N MET A 231 2.68 8.28 -2.93
CA MET A 231 2.93 8.95 -4.20
C MET A 231 4.43 9.19 -4.40
N THR A 232 5.13 9.68 -3.38
CA THR A 232 6.58 9.93 -3.45
C THR A 232 7.38 8.64 -3.67
N ARG A 233 6.98 7.54 -3.01
CA ARG A 233 7.57 6.20 -3.22
C ARG A 233 7.35 5.72 -4.65
N ARG A 234 6.14 5.90 -5.19
CA ARG A 234 5.83 5.55 -6.59
C ARG A 234 6.68 6.36 -7.58
N LEU A 235 6.80 7.67 -7.38
CA LEU A 235 7.69 8.52 -8.18
C LEU A 235 9.12 8.00 -8.14
N TRP A 236 9.64 7.73 -6.94
CA TRP A 236 11.01 7.26 -6.74
C TRP A 236 11.28 5.89 -7.36
N SER A 237 10.41 4.91 -7.14
CA SER A 237 10.64 3.53 -7.53
C SER A 237 10.19 3.21 -8.95
N THR A 238 9.04 3.72 -9.38
CA THR A 238 8.38 3.32 -10.63
C THR A 238 8.67 4.32 -11.74
N ASP A 239 8.52 5.61 -11.46
CA ASP A 239 8.64 6.62 -12.51
C ASP A 239 10.13 6.93 -12.78
N PHE A 240 10.94 7.06 -11.73
CA PHE A 240 12.38 7.30 -11.86
C PHE A 240 13.25 6.03 -11.87
N ASN A 241 12.69 4.87 -11.52
CA ASN A 241 13.42 3.60 -11.43
C ASN A 241 14.68 3.67 -10.56
N CYS A 242 14.62 4.43 -9.45
CA CYS A 242 15.73 4.55 -8.52
C CYS A 242 15.87 3.28 -7.66
N TYR A 243 16.59 2.30 -8.21
CA TYR A 243 16.87 1.02 -7.54
C TYR A 243 17.85 1.20 -6.37
N VAL A 244 17.48 0.65 -5.21
CA VAL A 244 18.40 0.50 -4.08
C VAL A 244 18.81 -0.97 -4.01
N PRO A 245 20.00 -1.37 -4.50
CA PRO A 245 20.48 -2.73 -4.31
C PRO A 245 20.63 -3.02 -2.82
N HIS A 246 19.97 -4.09 -2.33
CA HIS A 246 20.22 -4.59 -0.99
C HIS A 246 21.67 -5.09 -0.91
N LYS A 247 22.45 -4.50 0.02
CA LYS A 247 23.86 -4.88 0.28
C LYS A 247 24.01 -6.28 0.90
N GLU A 248 22.92 -6.94 1.25
CA GLU A 248 22.91 -8.24 1.94
C GLU A 248 22.83 -9.45 0.99
N THR A 249 22.82 -9.22 -0.32
CA THR A 249 22.83 -10.31 -1.31
C THR A 249 24.06 -11.21 -1.16
N VAL A 250 25.23 -10.64 -0.89
CA VAL A 250 26.50 -11.37 -0.77
C VAL A 250 26.50 -12.38 0.40
N PRO A 251 26.22 -11.99 1.66
CA PRO A 251 26.19 -12.94 2.76
C PRO A 251 25.07 -13.98 2.61
N ILE A 252 23.90 -13.61 2.08
CA ILE A 252 22.79 -14.55 1.84
C ILE A 252 23.20 -15.63 0.83
N ILE A 253 23.82 -15.24 -0.28
CA ILE A 253 24.32 -16.18 -1.29
C ILE A 253 25.41 -17.08 -0.71
N ALA A 254 26.34 -16.53 0.08
CA ALA A 254 27.42 -17.30 0.69
C ALA A 254 26.89 -18.37 1.68
N VAL A 255 25.99 -18.00 2.59
CA VAL A 255 25.39 -18.91 3.57
C VAL A 255 24.54 -19.99 2.88
N SER A 256 23.72 -19.58 1.90
CA SER A 256 22.89 -20.52 1.14
C SER A 256 23.72 -21.53 0.36
N SER A 257 24.80 -21.06 -0.28
CA SER A 257 25.77 -21.91 -1.00
C SER A 257 26.45 -22.91 -0.07
N PHE A 258 26.96 -22.45 1.08
CA PHE A 258 27.60 -23.33 2.05
C PHE A 258 26.66 -24.46 2.53
N MET A 259 25.41 -24.13 2.86
CA MET A 259 24.42 -25.10 3.29
C MET A 259 24.09 -26.15 2.19
N LEU A 260 24.16 -25.78 0.91
CA LEU A 260 23.97 -26.72 -0.21
C LEU A 260 25.15 -27.67 -0.41
N PHE A 261 26.38 -27.26 -0.09
CA PHE A 261 27.57 -28.11 -0.24
C PHE A 261 27.78 -29.09 0.91
N LEU A 262 27.25 -28.81 2.10
CA LEU A 262 27.38 -29.70 3.27
C LEU A 262 26.90 -31.14 3.02
N PRO A 263 25.71 -31.39 2.43
CA PRO A 263 25.26 -32.74 2.09
C PRO A 263 26.19 -33.44 1.10
N ILE A 264 26.66 -32.73 0.07
CA ILE A 264 27.55 -33.30 -0.95
C ILE A 264 28.86 -33.77 -0.31
N ILE A 265 29.46 -32.92 0.53
CA ILE A 265 30.70 -33.25 1.25
C ILE A 265 30.46 -34.42 2.21
N PHE A 266 29.33 -34.44 2.92
CA PHE A 266 28.96 -35.55 3.81
C PHE A 266 28.83 -36.89 3.08
N TYR A 267 28.17 -36.92 1.92
CA TYR A 267 28.04 -38.15 1.13
C TYR A 267 29.37 -38.59 0.51
N LEU A 268 30.18 -37.67 -0.02
CA LEU A 268 31.50 -37.99 -0.59
C LEU A 268 32.47 -38.50 0.47
N SER A 269 32.51 -37.85 1.64
CA SER A 269 33.35 -38.28 2.76
C SER A 269 32.94 -39.67 3.26
N SER A 270 31.63 -39.93 3.41
CA SER A 270 31.10 -41.25 3.79
C SER A 270 31.46 -42.34 2.77
N PHE A 271 31.39 -42.03 1.47
CA PHE A 271 31.77 -42.95 0.41
C PHE A 271 33.26 -43.32 0.46
N LEU A 272 34.15 -42.33 0.54
CA LEU A 272 35.60 -42.55 0.62
C LEU A 272 36.00 -43.32 1.88
N HIS A 273 35.36 -43.07 3.02
CA HIS A 273 35.64 -43.78 4.28
C HIS A 273 35.10 -45.22 4.28
N SER A 274 34.10 -45.54 3.45
CA SER A 274 33.51 -46.88 3.34
C SER A 274 34.42 -47.85 2.56
N GLU A 275 35.06 -47.38 1.47
CA GLU A 275 35.99 -48.17 0.64
C GLU A 275 37.18 -48.74 1.43
N GLN A 276 37.62 -48.06 2.50
CA GLN A 276 38.75 -48.49 3.32
C GLN A 276 38.41 -49.60 4.32
N LYS A 277 37.12 -49.96 4.49
CA LYS A 277 36.69 -51.12 5.31
C LYS A 277 36.45 -52.39 4.49
N LYS A 278 37.31 -52.68 3.49
CA LYS A 278 37.44 -54.07 3.00
C LYS A 278 37.93 -54.92 4.16
N ARG A 279 37.00 -55.56 4.87
CA ARG A 279 37.29 -56.50 5.97
C ARG A 279 38.35 -57.46 5.45
N LYS A 280 39.53 -57.46 6.05
CA LYS A 280 40.46 -58.58 5.89
C LYS A 280 39.66 -59.82 6.28
N LEU A 281 39.37 -60.69 5.32
CA LEU A 281 38.84 -62.02 5.58
C LEU A 281 39.88 -62.70 6.48
N ILE A 282 39.60 -62.78 7.78
CA ILE A 282 40.38 -63.61 8.69
C ILE A 282 40.12 -65.04 8.22
N HIS A 283 41.07 -65.62 7.49
CA HIS A 283 41.03 -67.02 7.15
C HIS A 283 41.03 -67.80 8.47
N PRO A 284 40.01 -68.60 8.79
CA PRO A 284 40.04 -69.42 10.00
C PRO A 284 41.21 -70.40 9.88
N LYS A 285 42.19 -70.30 10.80
CA LYS A 285 43.25 -71.30 10.93
C LYS A 285 42.60 -72.61 11.38
N ARG A 286 42.54 -73.58 10.46
CA ARG A 286 42.12 -74.95 10.74
C ARG A 286 43.00 -75.53 11.86
N ALA A 287 42.39 -76.03 12.93
CA ALA A 287 43.11 -76.74 13.99
C ALA A 287 43.81 -77.98 13.40
N LYS A 288 45.07 -78.21 13.76
CA LYS A 288 45.80 -79.45 13.42
C LYS A 288 45.15 -80.61 14.17
N SER A 289 44.62 -81.60 13.46
CA SER A 289 44.19 -82.85 14.08
C SER A 289 45.43 -83.64 14.51
N TYR A 290 45.62 -83.81 15.81
CA TYR A 290 46.48 -84.87 16.33
C TYR A 290 45.66 -86.16 16.31
N SER A 291 45.81 -86.98 15.28
CA SER A 291 45.39 -88.38 15.32
C SER A 291 46.58 -89.20 15.79
N SER A 292 46.46 -89.69 17.02
CA SER A 292 47.32 -90.68 17.64
C SER A 292 47.51 -91.90 16.74
N LEU A 293 48.76 -92.23 16.41
CA LEU A 293 49.12 -93.60 16.04
C LEU A 293 49.07 -94.43 17.32
N MET A 294 47.91 -95.03 17.60
CA MET A 294 47.79 -96.12 18.56
C MET A 294 47.81 -97.43 17.78
N ASN A 295 48.88 -98.19 18.01
CA ASN A 295 49.24 -99.45 17.40
C ASN A 295 48.22 -100.55 17.79
N ILE A 296 47.66 -101.29 16.84
CA ILE A 296 47.10 -102.62 17.11
C ILE A 296 47.71 -103.58 16.10
N GLN A 297 48.63 -104.36 16.63
CA GLN A 297 49.20 -105.56 16.07
C GLN A 297 48.15 -106.68 16.12
N ASP A 298 48.03 -107.48 15.05
CA ASP A 298 48.51 -108.87 15.04
C ASP A 298 47.78 -109.77 14.03
N LYS A 299 48.60 -110.35 13.15
CA LYS A 299 48.73 -111.78 12.78
C LYS A 299 47.57 -112.55 12.10
N LEU A 300 47.95 -113.12 10.96
CA LEU A 300 47.33 -114.20 10.20
C LEU A 300 46.99 -115.46 11.02
N ASN A 301 45.82 -116.04 10.73
CA ASN A 301 45.62 -117.45 10.33
C ASN A 301 44.35 -117.56 9.48
#